data_AF-A0A8J3ULS8-F1
#
_entry.id   AF-A0A8J3ULS8-F1
#
_cell.length_a   1.000
_cell.length_b   1.000
_cell.length_c   1.000
_cell.angle_alpha   90.00
_cell.angle_beta   90.00
_cell.angle_gamma   90.00
#
_symmetry.space_group_name_H-M   'P 1'
#
loop_
_entity.id
_entity.type
_entity.pdbx_description
1 polymer ?
#
loop_
_entity_poly.entity_id
_entity_poly.type
_entity_poly.pdbx_seq_one_letter_code
_entity_poly.pdbx_strand_id
1 'polypeptide(L)'
;MAYDIDPGGPAEEVITCESAREAGAADGRNQALYQVFITDPTFQPPFVARISAYFNSRQGRLLIERAEALGLIERDAQTSSVSLTKRVNELQAISGAVNPDILALGKAGGASAESWGEVRPLTVEEADQERMEKRLRQYNAEIETRVTSLSTASNNWLQCWTSFQEKARMTLDEANALVACYKDGLLNSHQHAEEIARRWRPQEFALRDTWFQDPTAQLQIAIPRGVRDSVSQAWEQWLDLWRRDHHPHSLESGDSYDGR
;
A
#
# COMPACT_ATOMS: atom_id res chain seq x y z
N MET A 1 -4.77 3.20 -27.37
CA MET A 1 -6.17 2.75 -27.49
C MET A 1 -6.82 3.00 -26.14
N ALA A 2 -7.76 3.94 -26.08
CA ALA A 2 -8.51 4.22 -24.86
C ALA A 2 -9.60 3.15 -24.72
N TYR A 3 -9.69 2.54 -23.55
CA TYR A 3 -10.84 1.70 -23.21
C TYR A 3 -11.92 2.64 -22.68
N ASP A 4 -13.01 2.77 -23.42
CA ASP A 4 -14.24 3.37 -22.90
C ASP A 4 -14.75 2.48 -21.76
N ILE A 5 -14.68 2.99 -20.54
CA ILE A 5 -15.27 2.35 -19.35
C ILE A 5 -16.57 3.10 -19.08
N ASP A 6 -17.68 2.50 -19.48
CA ASP A 6 -19.03 2.94 -19.17
C ASP A 6 -19.25 2.93 -17.65
N PRO A 7 -19.59 4.08 -17.00
CA PRO A 7 -19.73 4.18 -15.55
C PRO A 7 -21.10 3.69 -15.03
N GLY A 8 -21.99 3.17 -15.88
CA GLY A 8 -23.32 2.67 -15.51
C GLY A 8 -23.40 1.15 -15.48
N GLY A 9 -22.82 0.50 -14.46
CA GLY A 9 -22.90 -0.96 -14.34
C GLY A 9 -24.34 -1.45 -14.08
N PRO A 10 -24.89 -2.42 -14.84
CA PRO A 10 -26.12 -3.10 -14.48
C PRO A 10 -25.96 -3.77 -13.11
N ALA A 11 -27.07 -3.93 -12.37
CA ALA A 11 -27.08 -4.67 -11.10
C ALA A 11 -26.28 -5.96 -11.26
N GLU A 12 -25.26 -6.12 -10.42
CA GLU A 12 -24.29 -7.21 -10.54
C GLU A 12 -25.05 -8.55 -10.49
N GLU A 13 -25.14 -9.22 -11.64
CA GLU A 13 -25.93 -10.44 -11.77
C GLU A 13 -25.37 -11.49 -10.81
N VAL A 14 -26.18 -11.90 -9.83
CA VAL A 14 -25.78 -12.92 -8.85
C VAL A 14 -26.01 -14.30 -9.47
N ILE A 15 -24.92 -14.95 -9.88
CA ILE A 15 -24.95 -16.34 -10.34
C ILE A 15 -24.72 -17.24 -9.14
N THR A 16 -25.64 -18.19 -8.89
CA THR A 16 -25.56 -19.12 -7.76
C THR A 16 -25.30 -20.53 -8.25
N CYS A 17 -24.78 -21.40 -7.36
CA CYS A 17 -24.64 -22.82 -7.69
C CYS A 17 -25.97 -23.52 -7.98
N GLU A 18 -27.07 -23.06 -7.38
CA GLU A 18 -28.41 -23.58 -7.65
C GLU A 18 -28.84 -23.24 -9.08
N SER A 19 -28.75 -21.96 -9.48
CA SER A 19 -29.11 -21.57 -10.85
C SER A 19 -28.19 -22.19 -11.90
N ALA A 20 -26.90 -22.38 -11.58
CA ALA A 20 -25.97 -23.11 -12.42
C ALA A 20 -26.38 -24.58 -12.60
N ARG A 21 -26.73 -25.27 -11.50
CA ARG A 21 -27.19 -26.67 -11.55
C ARG A 21 -28.49 -26.81 -12.34
N GLU A 22 -29.45 -25.92 -12.15
CA GLU A 22 -30.71 -25.92 -12.90
C GLU A 22 -30.50 -25.70 -14.40
N ALA A 23 -29.63 -24.77 -14.77
CA ALA A 23 -29.26 -24.53 -16.16
C ALA A 23 -28.57 -25.77 -16.78
N GLY A 24 -27.64 -26.39 -16.04
CA GLY A 24 -27.02 -27.65 -16.46
C GLY A 24 -28.05 -28.75 -16.67
N ALA A 25 -28.99 -28.91 -15.74
CA ALA A 25 -30.07 -29.89 -15.86
C ALA A 25 -31.02 -29.62 -17.04
N ALA A 26 -31.30 -28.35 -17.34
CA ALA A 26 -32.07 -27.96 -18.52
C ALA A 26 -31.35 -28.35 -19.81
N ASP A 27 -30.06 -28.03 -19.92
CA ASP A 27 -29.24 -28.40 -21.07
C ASP A 27 -29.07 -29.93 -21.19
N GLY A 28 -28.95 -30.64 -20.07
CA GLY A 28 -28.89 -32.10 -20.02
C GLY A 28 -30.19 -32.81 -20.37
N ARG A 29 -31.34 -32.13 -20.30
CA ARG A 29 -32.61 -32.66 -20.82
C ARG A 29 -32.80 -32.38 -22.31
N ASN A 30 -31.99 -31.49 -22.88
CA ASN A 30 -32.07 -31.12 -24.28
C ASN A 30 -31.25 -32.08 -25.16
N GLN A 31 -31.93 -33.06 -25.77
CA GLN A 31 -31.30 -34.04 -26.64
C GLN A 31 -30.57 -33.45 -27.85
N ALA A 32 -30.95 -32.26 -28.33
CA ALA A 32 -30.26 -31.61 -29.44
C ALA A 32 -28.85 -31.14 -29.03
N LEU A 33 -28.68 -30.72 -27.78
CA LEU A 33 -27.38 -30.27 -27.26
C LEU A 33 -26.40 -31.42 -27.03
N TYR A 34 -26.89 -32.64 -26.83
CA TYR A 34 -26.04 -33.82 -26.68
C TYR A 34 -25.03 -33.97 -27.82
N GLN A 35 -25.51 -33.88 -29.08
CA GLN A 35 -24.66 -34.01 -30.25
C GLN A 35 -23.60 -32.90 -30.31
N VAL A 36 -23.91 -31.71 -29.81
CA VAL A 36 -22.96 -30.60 -29.74
C VAL A 36 -21.87 -30.89 -28.70
N PHE A 37 -22.23 -31.33 -27.49
CA PHE A 37 -21.28 -31.65 -26.43
C PHE A 37 -20.28 -32.75 -26.79
N ILE A 38 -20.66 -33.70 -27.66
CA ILE A 38 -19.77 -34.79 -28.09
C ILE A 38 -18.96 -34.45 -29.34
N THR A 39 -19.48 -33.62 -30.25
CA THR A 39 -18.80 -33.26 -31.50
C THR A 39 -17.88 -32.05 -31.36
N ASP A 40 -18.23 -31.11 -30.48
CA ASP A 40 -17.40 -29.94 -30.14
C ASP A 40 -17.05 -29.94 -28.65
N PRO A 41 -15.86 -30.47 -28.28
CA PRO A 41 -15.37 -30.47 -26.91
C PRO A 41 -15.26 -29.07 -26.28
N THR A 42 -15.12 -28.04 -27.11
CA THR A 42 -14.89 -26.64 -26.71
C THR A 42 -16.18 -25.82 -26.68
N PHE A 43 -17.31 -26.43 -27.03
CA PHE A 43 -18.61 -25.77 -27.00
C PHE A 43 -18.86 -25.15 -25.62
N GLN A 44 -19.25 -23.87 -25.63
CA GLN A 44 -19.64 -23.14 -24.43
C GLN A 44 -21.15 -22.93 -24.41
N PRO A 45 -21.87 -23.65 -23.53
CA PRO A 45 -23.27 -23.38 -23.30
C PRO A 45 -23.51 -21.92 -22.88
N PRO A 46 -24.66 -21.32 -23.22
CA PRO A 46 -24.95 -19.91 -22.90
C PRO A 46 -24.76 -19.57 -21.42
N PHE A 47 -25.11 -20.49 -20.51
CA PHE A 47 -24.92 -20.27 -19.07
C PHE A 47 -23.44 -20.28 -18.66
N VAL A 48 -22.63 -21.17 -19.23
CA VAL A 48 -21.18 -21.19 -19.00
C VAL A 48 -20.52 -19.92 -19.56
N ALA A 49 -20.96 -19.46 -20.72
CA ALA A 49 -20.50 -18.18 -21.28
C ALA A 49 -20.84 -16.99 -20.37
N ARG A 50 -21.99 -17.02 -19.68
CA ARG A 50 -22.35 -16.01 -18.66
C ARG A 50 -21.43 -16.06 -17.44
N ILE A 51 -21.09 -17.25 -16.94
CA ILE A 51 -20.09 -17.42 -15.86
C ILE A 51 -18.74 -16.82 -16.29
N SER A 52 -18.31 -17.09 -17.53
CA SER A 52 -17.08 -16.50 -18.09
C SER A 52 -17.12 -14.98 -18.19
N ALA A 53 -18.25 -14.40 -18.61
CA ALA A 53 -18.42 -12.96 -18.66
C ALA A 53 -18.38 -12.34 -17.25
N TYR A 54 -19.05 -12.98 -16.28
CA TYR A 54 -19.05 -12.57 -14.88
C TYR A 54 -17.62 -12.58 -14.29
N PHE A 55 -16.89 -13.69 -14.44
CA PHE A 55 -15.51 -13.82 -13.98
C PHE A 55 -14.59 -12.75 -14.57
N ASN A 56 -14.68 -12.53 -15.89
CA ASN A 56 -13.86 -11.53 -16.59
C ASN A 56 -14.17 -10.10 -16.13
N SER A 57 -15.45 -9.78 -15.92
CA SER A 57 -15.90 -8.49 -15.40
C SER A 57 -15.39 -8.27 -13.97
N ARG A 58 -15.59 -9.25 -13.07
CA ARG A 58 -15.18 -9.19 -11.67
C ARG A 58 -13.66 -9.02 -11.54
N GLN A 59 -12.89 -9.80 -12.29
CA GLN A 59 -11.43 -9.65 -12.35
C GLN A 59 -11.01 -8.25 -12.85
N GLY A 60 -11.67 -7.74 -13.89
CA GLY A 60 -11.43 -6.40 -14.42
C GLY A 60 -11.67 -5.32 -13.37
N ARG A 61 -12.78 -5.43 -12.63
CA ARG A 61 -13.11 -4.50 -11.55
C ARG A 61 -12.09 -4.56 -10.40
N LEU A 62 -11.70 -5.75 -9.98
CA LEU A 62 -10.67 -5.93 -8.93
C LEU A 62 -9.32 -5.32 -9.34
N LEU A 63 -8.95 -5.34 -10.62
CA LEU A 63 -7.75 -4.66 -11.11
C LEU A 63 -7.85 -3.13 -11.00
N ILE A 64 -9.03 -2.56 -11.32
CA ILE A 64 -9.29 -1.12 -11.20
C ILE A 64 -9.26 -0.71 -9.73
N GLU A 65 -10.02 -1.39 -8.87
CA GLU A 65 -10.07 -1.14 -7.42
C GLU A 65 -8.66 -1.24 -6.79
N ARG A 66 -7.85 -2.22 -7.22
CA ARG A 66 -6.45 -2.34 -6.80
C ARG A 66 -5.64 -1.13 -7.21
N ALA A 67 -5.73 -0.71 -8.47
CA ALA A 67 -4.97 0.43 -9.00
C ALA A 67 -5.35 1.73 -8.27
N GLU A 68 -6.64 1.95 -8.01
CA GLU A 68 -7.12 3.11 -7.25
C GLU A 68 -6.60 3.11 -5.80
N ALA A 69 -6.69 1.98 -5.11
CA ALA A 69 -6.20 1.84 -3.74
C ALA A 69 -4.69 2.02 -3.63
N LEU A 70 -3.92 1.40 -4.52
CA LEU A 70 -2.46 1.58 -4.58
C LEU A 70 -2.10 3.03 -4.90
N GLY A 71 -2.80 3.66 -5.86
CA GLY A 71 -2.57 5.05 -6.23
C GLY A 71 -2.88 6.07 -5.13
N LEU A 72 -3.72 5.74 -4.14
CA LEU A 72 -3.90 6.56 -2.93
C LEU A 72 -2.69 6.44 -2.00
N ILE A 73 -2.23 5.22 -1.74
CA ILE A 73 -1.05 4.96 -0.90
C ILE A 73 0.20 5.61 -1.49
N GLU A 74 0.36 5.54 -2.82
CA GLU A 74 1.48 6.15 -3.56
C GLU A 74 1.47 7.68 -3.44
N ARG A 75 0.29 8.32 -3.53
CA ARG A 75 0.14 9.78 -3.34
C ARG A 75 0.50 10.21 -1.92
N ASP A 76 0.09 9.45 -0.92
CA ASP A 76 0.41 9.71 0.48
C ASP A 76 1.91 9.55 0.76
N ALA A 77 2.54 8.51 0.16
CA ALA A 77 3.97 8.30 0.22
C ALA A 77 4.74 9.45 -0.43
N GLN A 78 4.34 9.88 -1.63
CA GLN A 78 5.00 10.98 -2.33
C GLN A 78 4.90 12.30 -1.55
N THR A 79 3.73 12.60 -0.98
CA THR A 79 3.52 13.79 -0.14
C THR A 79 4.43 13.76 1.09
N SER A 80 4.52 12.61 1.75
CA SER A 80 5.39 12.42 2.92
C SER A 80 6.87 12.56 2.57
N SER A 81 7.29 12.06 1.40
CA SER A 81 8.64 12.23 0.88
C SER A 81 9.00 13.69 0.63
N VAL A 82 8.15 14.44 -0.08
CA VAL A 82 8.38 15.87 -0.37
C VAL A 82 8.49 16.67 0.93
N SER A 83 7.58 16.40 1.88
CA SER A 83 7.61 17.04 3.20
C SER A 83 8.91 16.73 3.94
N LEU A 84 9.37 15.47 3.92
CA LEU A 84 10.59 15.06 4.60
C LEU A 84 11.83 15.76 4.02
N THR A 85 11.99 15.75 2.69
CA THR A 85 13.11 16.43 2.02
C THR A 85 13.15 17.91 2.38
N LYS A 86 11.99 18.58 2.41
CA LYS A 86 11.90 19.99 2.80
C LYS A 86 12.40 20.20 4.24
N ARG A 87 11.98 19.37 5.19
CA ARG A 87 12.40 19.49 6.60
C ARG A 87 13.88 19.24 6.81
N VAL A 88 14.43 18.27 6.10
CA VAL A 88 15.87 17.97 6.15
C VAL A 88 16.70 19.14 5.62
N ASN A 89 16.28 19.74 4.50
CA ASN A 89 16.93 20.92 3.95
C ASN A 89 16.83 22.14 4.89
N GLU A 90 15.67 22.36 5.54
CA GLU A 90 15.51 23.40 6.56
C GLU A 90 16.46 23.17 7.75
N LEU A 91 16.58 21.92 8.22
CA LEU A 91 17.47 21.57 9.32
C LEU A 91 18.96 21.75 8.94
N GLN A 92 19.35 21.38 7.72
CA GLN A 92 20.70 21.63 7.20
C GLN A 92 21.02 23.12 7.10
N ALA A 93 20.07 23.94 6.63
CA ALA A 93 20.25 25.38 6.57
C ALA A 93 20.43 26.00 7.96
N ILE A 94 19.67 25.51 8.95
CA ILE A 94 19.82 25.91 10.36
C ILE A 94 21.20 25.50 10.87
N SER A 95 21.63 24.25 10.66
CA SER A 95 22.94 23.77 11.09
C SER A 95 24.10 24.55 10.44
N GLY A 96 24.02 24.84 9.14
CA GLY A 96 25.02 25.65 8.44
C GLY A 96 25.06 27.11 8.90
N ALA A 97 23.97 27.63 9.45
CA ALA A 97 23.89 28.97 10.05
C ALA A 97 24.39 29.00 11.51
N VAL A 98 24.41 27.86 12.22
CA VAL A 98 25.13 27.70 13.50
C VAL A 98 26.62 27.66 13.21
N ASN A 99 27.18 28.82 12.91
CA ASN A 99 28.60 28.96 12.69
C ASN A 99 29.32 28.79 14.05
N PRO A 100 30.30 27.88 14.21
CA PRO A 100 31.07 27.75 15.45
C PRO A 100 31.73 29.05 15.92
N ASP A 101 31.90 30.04 15.03
CA ASP A 101 32.36 31.39 15.37
C ASP A 101 31.37 32.18 16.25
N ILE A 102 30.06 31.93 16.13
CA ILE A 102 29.03 32.56 16.98
C ILE A 102 29.11 31.98 18.41
N LEU A 103 29.40 30.68 18.54
CA LEU A 103 29.67 30.03 19.84
C LEU A 103 31.03 30.46 20.44
N ALA A 104 32.02 30.79 19.60
CA ALA A 104 33.31 31.31 20.04
C ALA A 104 33.22 32.76 20.55
N LEU A 105 32.33 33.58 19.96
CA LEU A 105 32.13 34.98 20.36
C LEU A 105 31.39 35.13 21.72
N GLY A 106 30.58 34.16 22.13
CA GLY A 106 29.90 34.15 23.44
C GLY A 106 30.84 33.97 24.65
N LYS A 107 32.06 33.43 24.45
CA LYS A 107 33.06 33.29 25.52
C LYS A 107 33.86 34.57 25.80
N ALA A 108 33.69 35.61 24.98
CA ALA A 108 34.50 36.82 25.06
C ALA A 108 33.79 38.04 25.71
N GLY A 109 32.50 37.94 26.06
CA GLY A 109 31.69 39.10 26.44
C GLY A 109 31.05 39.04 27.83
N GLY A 110 31.63 39.77 28.79
CA GLY A 110 30.84 40.50 29.79
C GLY A 110 30.74 39.89 31.19
N ALA A 111 31.63 40.32 32.08
CA ALA A 111 31.53 40.11 33.51
C ALA A 111 30.38 40.91 34.16
N SER A 112 29.86 40.34 35.25
CA SER A 112 29.23 40.99 36.41
C SER A 112 27.82 41.59 36.28
N ALA A 113 26.86 41.01 37.02
CA ALA A 113 26.26 41.67 38.19
C ALA A 113 25.46 40.68 39.06
N GLU A 114 25.73 40.69 40.37
CA GLU A 114 24.99 39.98 41.41
C GLU A 114 23.62 40.64 41.66
N SER A 115 22.52 39.88 41.71
CA SER A 115 21.39 40.15 42.62
C SER A 115 20.37 38.99 42.69
N TRP A 116 20.20 38.46 43.91
CA TRP A 116 19.01 37.87 44.55
C TRP A 116 17.86 37.26 43.72
N GLY A 117 17.60 35.97 43.96
CA GLY A 117 16.24 35.44 44.20
C GLY A 117 15.31 35.14 43.02
N GLU A 118 15.60 35.58 41.81
CA GLU A 118 14.72 35.39 40.65
C GLU A 118 15.45 34.64 39.54
N VAL A 119 14.72 33.76 38.84
CA VAL A 119 15.21 33.10 37.63
C VAL A 119 15.86 34.15 36.73
N ARG A 120 17.18 34.07 36.56
CA ARG A 120 17.94 34.98 35.70
C ARG A 120 17.21 35.07 34.35
N PRO A 121 16.85 36.28 33.88
CA PRO A 121 16.35 36.44 32.53
C PRO A 121 17.41 35.89 31.57
N LEU A 122 17.00 35.02 30.66
CA LEU A 122 17.88 34.52 29.61
C LEU A 122 18.52 35.69 28.89
N THR A 123 19.82 35.61 28.62
CA THR A 123 20.43 36.53 27.67
C THR A 123 19.75 36.36 26.31
N VAL A 124 19.83 37.37 25.43
CA VAL A 124 19.27 37.26 24.07
C VAL A 124 19.81 36.01 23.36
N GLU A 125 21.09 35.69 23.63
CA GLU A 125 21.77 34.51 23.11
C GLU A 125 21.22 33.20 23.69
N GLU A 126 20.98 33.12 25.00
CA GLU A 126 20.38 31.94 25.64
C GLU A 126 18.92 31.74 25.19
N ALA A 127 18.17 32.82 25.02
CA ALA A 127 16.80 32.77 24.50
C ALA A 127 16.75 32.31 23.04
N ASP A 128 17.72 32.74 22.22
CA ASP A 128 17.84 32.29 20.83
C ASP A 128 18.34 30.83 20.73
N GLN A 129 19.23 30.41 21.64
CA GLN A 129 19.67 29.02 21.76
C GLN A 129 18.51 28.09 22.18
N GLU A 130 17.72 28.47 23.18
CA GLU A 130 16.56 27.68 23.62
C GLU A 130 15.49 27.58 22.52
N ARG A 131 15.25 28.67 21.77
CA ARG A 131 14.37 28.66 20.58
C ARG A 131 14.90 27.73 19.50
N MET A 132 16.21 27.71 19.29
CA MET A 132 16.86 26.86 18.29
C MET A 132 16.77 25.39 18.69
N GLU A 133 17.07 25.03 19.94
CA GLU A 133 16.91 23.68 20.47
C GLU A 133 15.46 23.20 20.37
N LYS A 134 14.50 24.06 20.72
CA LYS A 134 13.07 23.73 20.60
C LYS A 134 12.66 23.47 19.15
N ARG A 135 13.15 24.28 18.20
CA ARG A 135 12.93 24.05 16.76
C ARG A 135 13.57 22.74 16.30
N LEU A 136 14.79 22.43 16.74
CA LEU A 136 15.48 21.18 16.41
C LEU A 136 14.70 19.96 16.93
N ARG A 137 14.19 20.00 18.16
CA ARG A 137 13.33 18.92 18.71
C ARG A 137 12.03 18.75 17.91
N GLN A 138 11.40 19.85 17.51
CA GLN A 138 10.21 19.81 16.65
C GLN A 138 10.51 19.17 15.30
N TYR A 139 11.60 19.58 14.64
CA TYR A 139 12.00 19.00 13.37
C TYR A 139 12.36 17.51 13.51
N ASN A 140 12.98 17.10 14.62
CA ASN A 140 13.27 15.68 14.86
C ASN A 140 11.98 14.84 14.92
N ALA A 141 11.02 15.28 15.75
CA ALA A 141 9.73 14.59 15.86
C ALA A 141 8.98 14.54 14.52
N GLU A 142 9.04 15.62 13.72
CA GLU A 142 8.45 15.65 12.38
C GLU A 142 9.16 14.68 11.41
N ILE A 143 10.49 14.61 11.43
CA ILE A 143 11.27 13.69 10.60
C ILE A 143 10.91 12.24 10.95
N GLU A 144 10.98 11.86 12.23
CA GLU A 144 10.63 10.51 12.71
C GLU A 144 9.21 10.11 12.30
N THR A 145 8.26 11.03 12.41
CA THR A 145 6.86 10.82 11.99
C THR A 145 6.77 10.53 10.49
N ARG A 146 7.51 11.26 9.64
CA ARG A 146 7.50 11.08 8.18
C ARG A 146 8.19 9.80 7.74
N VAL A 147 9.29 9.43 8.38
CA VAL A 147 9.95 8.12 8.16
C VAL A 147 9.00 6.97 8.49
N THR A 148 8.32 7.06 9.63
CA THR A 148 7.32 6.06 10.04
C THR A 148 6.16 5.98 9.05
N SER A 149 5.69 7.12 8.55
CA SER A 149 4.63 7.18 7.53
C SER A 149 5.04 6.51 6.20
N LEU A 150 6.27 6.71 5.75
CA LEU A 150 6.79 6.08 4.51
C LEU A 150 7.00 4.57 4.65
N SER A 151 7.47 4.12 5.81
CA SER A 151 7.55 2.68 6.14
C SER A 151 6.15 2.05 6.16
N THR A 152 5.20 2.73 6.81
CA THR A 152 3.79 2.30 6.86
C THR A 152 3.17 2.24 5.47
N ALA A 153 3.40 3.24 4.62
CA ALA A 153 2.91 3.26 3.25
C ALA A 153 3.45 2.07 2.43
N SER A 154 4.73 1.72 2.61
CA SER A 154 5.34 0.56 1.94
C SER A 154 4.69 -0.76 2.38
N ASN A 155 4.42 -0.93 3.67
CA ASN A 155 3.73 -2.11 4.20
C ASN A 155 2.27 -2.18 3.72
N ASN A 156 1.56 -1.05 3.78
CA ASN A 156 0.19 -0.94 3.32
C ASN A 156 0.06 -1.26 1.82
N TRP A 157 1.03 -0.82 1.02
CA TRP A 157 1.07 -1.11 -0.42
C TRP A 157 1.16 -2.62 -0.67
N LEU A 158 2.07 -3.32 0.01
CA LEU A 158 2.23 -4.78 -0.11
C LEU A 158 1.00 -5.55 0.40
N GLN A 159 0.43 -5.10 1.52
CA GLN A 159 -0.78 -5.70 2.07
C GLN A 159 -1.98 -5.52 1.13
N CYS A 160 -2.13 -4.32 0.56
CA CYS A 160 -3.16 -4.02 -0.43
C CYS A 160 -3.01 -4.92 -1.67
N TRP A 161 -1.79 -5.03 -2.21
CA TRP A 161 -1.50 -5.94 -3.33
C TRP A 161 -1.91 -7.38 -3.03
N THR A 162 -1.46 -7.90 -1.88
CA THR A 162 -1.71 -9.29 -1.46
C THR A 162 -3.21 -9.56 -1.27
N SER A 163 -3.92 -8.63 -0.64
CA SER A 163 -5.38 -8.75 -0.43
C SER A 163 -6.14 -8.79 -1.75
N PHE A 164 -5.79 -7.96 -2.73
CA PHE A 164 -6.44 -8.02 -4.04
C PHE A 164 -6.08 -9.29 -4.82
N GLN A 165 -4.87 -9.82 -4.68
CA GLN A 165 -4.49 -11.09 -5.28
C GLN A 165 -5.28 -12.26 -4.67
N GLU A 166 -5.54 -12.23 -3.37
CA GLU A 166 -6.41 -13.20 -2.69
C GLU A 166 -7.87 -13.10 -3.18
N LYS A 167 -8.42 -11.89 -3.27
CA LYS A 167 -9.77 -11.66 -3.83
C LYS A 167 -9.89 -12.17 -5.27
N ALA A 168 -8.84 -12.00 -6.09
CA ALA A 168 -8.81 -12.52 -7.45
C ALA A 168 -8.81 -14.06 -7.48
N ARG A 169 -8.06 -14.71 -6.58
CA ARG A 169 -8.08 -16.17 -6.42
C ARG A 169 -9.46 -16.67 -5.97
N MET A 170 -10.09 -16.02 -5.00
CA MET A 170 -11.46 -16.35 -4.59
C MET A 170 -12.45 -16.25 -5.76
N THR A 171 -12.31 -15.22 -6.59
CA THR A 171 -13.13 -15.02 -7.81
C THR A 171 -12.91 -16.15 -8.83
N LEU A 172 -11.67 -16.65 -8.97
CA LEU A 172 -11.35 -17.80 -9.80
C LEU A 172 -11.98 -19.08 -9.24
N ASP A 173 -11.85 -19.32 -7.95
CA ASP A 173 -12.41 -20.50 -7.27
C ASP A 173 -13.94 -20.51 -7.36
N GLU A 174 -14.58 -19.35 -7.22
CA GLU A 174 -16.02 -19.17 -7.40
C GLU A 174 -16.47 -19.53 -8.83
N ALA A 175 -15.78 -19.02 -9.86
CA ALA A 175 -16.11 -19.34 -11.25
C ALA A 175 -15.95 -20.85 -11.55
N ASN A 176 -14.89 -21.47 -11.03
CA ASN A 176 -14.67 -22.91 -11.13
C ASN A 176 -15.79 -23.70 -10.43
N ALA A 177 -16.20 -23.27 -9.23
CA ALA A 177 -17.29 -23.90 -8.49
C ALA A 177 -18.63 -23.78 -9.23
N LEU A 178 -18.93 -22.64 -9.85
CA LEU A 178 -20.14 -22.44 -10.64
C LEU A 178 -20.18 -23.36 -11.86
N VAL A 179 -19.07 -23.51 -12.60
CA VAL A 179 -18.99 -24.46 -13.72
C VAL A 179 -19.07 -25.91 -13.25
N ALA A 180 -18.51 -26.23 -12.08
CA ALA A 180 -18.68 -27.55 -11.49
C ALA A 180 -20.15 -27.84 -11.13
N CYS A 181 -20.86 -26.87 -10.54
CA CYS A 181 -22.29 -26.95 -10.25
C CYS A 181 -23.14 -27.11 -11.52
N TYR A 182 -22.80 -26.38 -12.59
CA TYR A 182 -23.42 -26.56 -13.91
C TYR A 182 -23.18 -27.97 -14.47
N LYS A 183 -21.93 -28.43 -14.43
CA LYS A 183 -21.56 -29.76 -14.92
C LYS A 183 -22.27 -30.87 -14.14
N ASP A 184 -22.39 -30.74 -12.83
CA ASP A 184 -23.14 -31.66 -11.97
C ASP A 184 -24.61 -31.76 -12.43
N GLY A 185 -25.28 -30.62 -12.64
CA GLY A 185 -26.65 -30.59 -13.16
C GLY A 185 -26.79 -31.27 -14.54
N LEU A 186 -25.86 -30.98 -15.45
CA LEU A 186 -25.80 -31.55 -16.79
C LEU A 186 -25.68 -33.08 -16.77
N LEU A 187 -24.72 -33.58 -16.00
CA LEU A 187 -24.42 -35.01 -15.95
C LEU A 187 -25.48 -35.81 -15.17
N ASN A 188 -26.12 -35.24 -14.16
CA ASN A 188 -27.18 -35.93 -13.43
C ASN A 188 -28.51 -36.03 -14.20
N SER A 189 -28.65 -35.26 -15.28
CA SER A 189 -29.92 -35.13 -16.01
C SER A 189 -29.93 -35.80 -17.39
N HIS A 190 -28.78 -36.24 -17.90
CA HIS A 190 -28.66 -36.80 -19.25
C HIS A 190 -28.36 -38.31 -19.21
N GLN A 191 -29.05 -39.11 -20.04
CA GLN A 191 -28.90 -40.58 -20.05
C GLN A 191 -27.50 -41.08 -20.50
N HIS A 192 -26.79 -40.28 -21.31
CA HIS A 192 -25.42 -40.54 -21.78
C HIS A 192 -24.36 -39.67 -21.06
N ALA A 193 -24.57 -39.38 -19.77
CA ALA A 193 -23.70 -38.51 -18.98
C ALA A 193 -22.21 -38.90 -19.04
N GLU A 194 -21.90 -40.19 -19.00
CA GLU A 194 -20.49 -40.65 -19.06
C GLU A 194 -19.77 -40.21 -20.33
N GLU A 195 -20.46 -40.18 -21.47
CA GLU A 195 -19.88 -39.78 -22.75
C GLU A 195 -19.64 -38.26 -22.78
N ILE A 196 -20.62 -37.47 -22.31
CA ILE A 196 -20.47 -36.02 -22.13
C ILE A 196 -19.28 -35.73 -21.21
N ALA A 197 -19.18 -36.41 -20.07
CA ALA A 197 -18.12 -36.18 -19.09
C ALA A 197 -16.71 -36.47 -19.63
N ARG A 198 -16.59 -37.43 -20.57
CA ARG A 198 -15.31 -37.77 -21.22
C ARG A 198 -14.92 -36.76 -22.30
N ARG A 199 -15.90 -36.26 -23.07
CA ARG A 199 -15.69 -35.46 -24.28
C ARG A 199 -15.69 -33.95 -24.00
N TRP A 200 -16.67 -33.46 -23.27
CA TRP A 200 -16.84 -32.04 -23.06
C TRP A 200 -15.84 -31.51 -22.01
N ARG A 201 -15.10 -30.48 -22.40
CA ARG A 201 -14.11 -29.82 -21.56
C ARG A 201 -14.47 -28.33 -21.49
N PRO A 202 -15.12 -27.87 -20.40
CA PRO A 202 -15.36 -26.44 -20.26
C PRO A 202 -14.04 -25.68 -20.28
N GLN A 203 -14.08 -24.45 -20.77
CA GLN A 203 -12.92 -23.57 -20.76
C GLN A 203 -12.36 -23.45 -19.33
N GLU A 204 -11.04 -23.56 -19.21
CA GLU A 204 -10.35 -23.31 -17.96
C GLU A 204 -10.33 -21.80 -17.67
N PHE A 205 -10.76 -21.43 -16.47
CA PHE A 205 -10.62 -20.06 -15.99
C PHE A 205 -9.17 -19.83 -15.57
N ALA A 206 -8.63 -18.69 -15.97
CA ALA A 206 -7.30 -18.26 -15.58
C ALA A 206 -7.31 -16.79 -15.22
N LEU A 207 -6.50 -16.44 -14.22
CA LEU A 207 -6.19 -15.04 -13.94
C LEU A 207 -5.33 -14.48 -15.07
N ARG A 208 -5.50 -13.20 -15.37
CA ARG A 208 -4.66 -12.43 -16.31
C ARG A 208 -3.23 -12.35 -15.79
N ASP A 209 -2.28 -12.23 -16.72
CA ASP A 209 -0.84 -12.12 -16.42
C ASP A 209 -0.49 -10.99 -15.43
N THR A 210 -1.30 -9.93 -15.42
CA THR A 210 -1.16 -8.77 -14.51
C THR A 210 -1.36 -9.10 -13.03
N TRP A 211 -1.83 -10.31 -12.69
CA TRP A 211 -1.92 -10.82 -11.32
C TRP A 211 -0.67 -11.54 -10.83
N PHE A 212 0.25 -11.90 -11.73
CA PHE A 212 1.47 -12.67 -11.42
C PHE A 212 2.74 -11.82 -11.41
N GLN A 213 2.60 -10.49 -11.55
CA GLN A 213 3.73 -9.57 -11.42
C GLN A 213 4.31 -9.63 -10.00
N ASP A 214 5.65 -9.54 -9.90
CA ASP A 214 6.33 -9.51 -8.60
C ASP A 214 5.93 -8.25 -7.82
N PRO A 215 5.27 -8.39 -6.65
CA PRO A 215 4.86 -7.24 -5.84
C PRO A 215 6.06 -6.40 -5.38
N THR A 216 7.22 -7.01 -5.16
CA THR A 216 8.41 -6.29 -4.70
C THR A 216 8.98 -5.41 -5.80
N ALA A 217 9.07 -5.95 -7.03
CA ALA A 217 9.47 -5.17 -8.20
C ALA A 217 8.51 -4.01 -8.48
N GLN A 218 7.19 -4.25 -8.39
CA GLN A 218 6.18 -3.22 -8.60
C GLN A 218 6.23 -2.14 -7.51
N LEU A 219 6.41 -2.52 -6.25
CA LEU A 219 6.62 -1.59 -5.15
C LEU A 219 7.84 -0.69 -5.37
N GLN A 220 8.93 -1.23 -5.92
CA GLN A 220 10.13 -0.44 -6.22
C GLN A 220 9.94 0.57 -7.35
N ILE A 221 8.97 0.35 -8.25
CA ILE A 221 8.60 1.31 -9.29
C ILE A 221 7.68 2.38 -8.69
N ALA A 222 6.67 1.95 -7.93
CA ALA A 222 5.65 2.80 -7.33
C ALA A 222 6.19 3.73 -6.24
N ILE A 223 7.08 3.20 -5.39
CA ILE A 223 7.77 3.94 -4.33
C ILE A 223 9.28 3.73 -4.57
N PRO A 224 9.87 4.53 -5.48
CA PRO A 224 11.27 4.39 -5.86
C PRO A 224 12.20 4.42 -4.66
N ARG A 225 13.32 3.69 -4.77
CA ARG A 225 14.39 3.76 -3.78
C ARG A 225 14.79 5.19 -3.45
N GLY A 226 14.77 6.14 -4.39
CA GLY A 226 15.02 7.56 -4.11
C GLY A 226 14.13 8.21 -3.03
N VAL A 227 12.93 7.68 -2.77
CA VAL A 227 12.03 8.10 -1.67
C VAL A 227 12.40 7.44 -0.32
N ARG A 228 13.00 6.24 -0.34
CA ARG A 228 13.47 5.50 0.85
C ARG A 228 14.93 5.78 1.19
N ASP A 229 15.71 6.09 0.18
CA ASP A 229 17.12 6.47 0.25
C ASP A 229 17.21 7.93 0.63
N SER A 230 16.29 8.81 0.20
CA SER A 230 16.21 10.18 0.75
C SER A 230 15.87 10.15 2.24
N VAL A 231 15.06 9.20 2.71
CA VAL A 231 14.82 8.94 4.13
C VAL A 231 16.07 8.46 4.84
N SER A 232 16.76 7.46 4.29
CA SER A 232 17.95 6.87 4.90
C SER A 232 19.11 7.86 4.92
N GLN A 233 19.28 8.61 3.84
CA GLN A 233 20.29 9.65 3.67
C GLN A 233 19.96 10.89 4.52
N ALA A 234 18.68 11.28 4.64
CA ALA A 234 18.23 12.28 5.60
C ALA A 234 18.48 11.87 7.04
N TRP A 235 18.19 10.61 7.36
CA TRP A 235 18.40 10.02 8.67
C TRP A 235 19.90 9.90 9.00
N GLU A 236 20.71 9.47 8.05
CA GLU A 236 22.17 9.42 8.19
C GLU A 236 22.78 10.82 8.31
N GLN A 237 22.34 11.79 7.50
CA GLN A 237 22.76 13.19 7.62
C GLN A 237 22.34 13.79 8.97
N TRP A 238 21.17 13.43 9.47
CA TRP A 238 20.71 13.80 10.81
C TRP A 238 21.58 13.14 11.90
N LEU A 239 21.82 11.83 11.82
CA LEU A 239 22.71 11.12 12.74
C LEU A 239 24.12 11.71 12.72
N ASP A 240 24.63 12.10 11.55
CA ASP A 240 25.95 12.71 11.40
C ASP A 240 26.01 14.12 12.01
N LEU A 241 24.95 14.92 11.88
CA LEU A 241 24.81 16.21 12.58
C LEU A 241 24.92 16.05 14.10
N TRP A 242 24.19 15.09 14.67
CA TRP A 242 24.22 14.82 16.11
C TRP A 242 25.53 14.18 16.59
N ARG A 243 26.21 13.41 15.73
CA ARG A 243 27.54 12.86 16.06
C ARG A 243 28.64 13.92 16.04
N ARG A 244 28.49 14.96 15.19
CA ARG A 244 29.42 16.10 15.10
C ARG A 244 29.27 17.08 16.26
N ASP A 245 28.10 17.14 16.91
CA ASP A 245 27.93 17.78 18.21
C ASP A 245 28.58 16.91 19.31
N HIS A 246 29.92 17.02 19.43
CA HIS A 246 30.72 16.27 20.40
C HIS A 246 30.47 16.62 21.88
N HIS A 247 29.48 17.46 22.17
CA HIS A 247 28.97 17.69 23.51
C HIS A 247 27.43 17.63 23.50
N PRO A 248 26.82 16.44 23.62
CA PRO A 248 25.51 16.39 24.25
C PRO A 248 25.76 16.84 25.69
N HIS A 249 25.52 18.12 26.01
CA HIS A 249 25.40 18.51 27.40
C HIS A 249 24.26 17.68 27.97
N SER A 250 24.66 16.69 28.77
CA SER A 250 23.81 15.64 29.30
C SER A 250 22.56 16.24 29.93
N LEU A 251 21.42 15.68 29.53
CA LEU A 251 20.06 15.87 30.04
C LEU A 251 19.88 15.52 31.54
N GLU A 252 20.95 15.48 32.35
CA GLU A 252 20.92 15.08 33.76
C GLU A 252 21.69 16.07 34.64
N SER A 253 21.04 17.18 35.02
CA SER A 253 21.21 17.78 36.35
C SER A 253 19.98 18.61 36.75
N GLY A 254 18.80 18.02 36.55
CA GLY A 254 17.61 18.40 37.30
C GLY A 254 17.37 17.30 38.34
N ASP A 255 17.33 17.70 39.61
CA ASP A 255 16.88 16.91 40.76
C ASP A 255 17.82 15.84 41.35
N SER A 256 18.66 16.29 42.29
CA SER A 256 18.67 15.67 43.63
C SER A 256 18.87 16.77 44.68
N TYR A 257 17.76 17.37 45.07
CA TYR A 257 17.60 17.93 46.40
C TYR A 257 17.58 16.73 47.36
N ASP A 258 18.61 16.57 48.18
CA ASP A 258 18.48 15.82 49.42
C ASP A 258 19.20 16.60 50.52
N GLY A 259 18.39 17.27 51.33
CA GLY A 259 18.85 18.02 52.48
C GLY A 259 19.29 17.08 53.59
N ARG A 260 20.47 17.34 54.14
CA ARG A 260 20.77 17.35 55.57
C ARG A 260 22.14 17.95 55.83
#